data_AF-A0A484NAC0-F1
#
_entry.id   AF-A0A484NAC0-F1
#
_cell.length_a   1.000
_cell.length_b   1.000
_cell.length_c   1.000
_cell.angle_alpha   90.00
_cell.angle_beta   90.00
_cell.angle_gamma   90.00
#
_symmetry.space_group_name_H-M   'P 1'
#
loop_
_entity.id
_entity.type
_entity.pdbx_description
1 polymer ?
#
loop_
_entity_poly.entity_id
_entity_poly.type
_entity_poly.pdbx_seq_one_letter_code
_entity_poly.pdbx_strand_id
1 'polypeptide(L)' 'MKKVGDKLIPKTEDEFDAEDIKKVENNAKAINMLYCAVNPDDYRKISCCSTAKEMWDKLE' A
#
# COMPACT_ATOMS: atom_id res chain seq x y z
N MET A 1 -1.24 -3.50 -10.80
CA MET A 1 -0.43 -3.05 -11.96
C MET A 1 -0.08 -4.28 -12.78
N LYS A 2 -0.05 -4.17 -14.12
CA LYS A 2 0.41 -5.22 -15.03
C LYS A 2 1.76 -4.83 -15.60
N LYS A 3 2.64 -5.82 -15.80
CA LYS A 3 3.94 -5.63 -16.44
C LYS A 3 3.81 -5.97 -17.93
N VAL A 4 4.02 -4.99 -18.80
CA VAL A 4 4.06 -5.16 -20.25
C VAL A 4 5.44 -4.73 -20.72
N GLY A 5 6.31 -5.70 -21.06
CA GLY A 5 7.74 -5.44 -21.22
C GLY A 5 8.35 -4.92 -19.92
N ASP A 6 9.06 -3.79 -19.98
CA ASP A 6 9.65 -3.13 -18.80
C ASP A 6 8.76 -2.05 -18.18
N LYS A 7 7.55 -1.82 -18.73
CA LYS A 7 6.63 -0.82 -18.19
C LYS A 7 5.62 -1.45 -17.24
N LEU A 8 5.43 -0.79 -16.09
CA LEU A 8 4.31 -1.02 -15.19
C LEU A 8 3.13 -0.15 -15.63
N ILE A 9 2.01 -0.78 -15.96
CA ILE A 9 0.79 -0.11 -16.38
C ILE A 9 -0.27 -0.38 -15.30
N PRO A 10 -1.09 0.61 -14.90
CA PRO A 10 -2.26 0.35 -14.09
C PRO A 10 -3.13 -0.75 -14.74
N LYS A 11 -3.61 -1.70 -13.93
CA LYS A 11 -4.64 -2.66 -14.39
C LYS A 11 -5.96 -1.91 -14.44
N THR A 12 -6.79 -2.19 -15.44
CA THR A 12 -8.20 -1.74 -15.40
C THR A 12 -8.97 -2.58 -14.38
N GLU A 13 -10.17 -2.12 -13.99
CA GLU A 13 -11.02 -2.86 -13.03
C GLU A 13 -11.37 -4.26 -13.54
N ASP A 14 -11.65 -4.40 -14.85
CA ASP A 14 -11.93 -5.70 -15.48
C ASP A 14 -10.71 -6.66 -15.51
N GLU A 15 -9.50 -6.13 -15.34
CA GLU A 15 -8.26 -6.91 -15.32
C GLU A 15 -7.82 -7.30 -13.90
N PHE A 16 -8.54 -6.84 -12.87
CA PHE A 16 -8.22 -7.15 -11.49
C PHE A 16 -8.65 -8.58 -11.17
N ASP A 17 -7.68 -9.40 -10.78
CA ASP A 17 -7.94 -10.77 -10.34
C ASP A 17 -8.10 -10.85 -8.82
N ALA A 18 -8.54 -12.01 -8.32
CA ALA A 18 -8.73 -12.24 -6.89
C ALA A 18 -7.43 -12.06 -6.08
N GLU A 19 -6.26 -12.28 -6.68
CA GLU A 19 -4.97 -12.09 -6.01
C GLU A 19 -4.65 -10.59 -5.87
N ASP A 20 -4.92 -9.79 -6.91
CA ASP A 20 -4.77 -8.33 -6.85
C ASP A 20 -5.69 -7.72 -5.79
N ILE A 21 -6.96 -8.14 -5.74
CA ILE A 21 -7.93 -7.70 -4.72
C ILE A 21 -7.37 -8.02 -3.34
N LYS A 22 -6.94 -9.26 -3.11
CA LYS A 22 -6.36 -9.68 -1.83
C LYS A 22 -5.12 -8.88 -1.45
N LYS A 23 -4.27 -8.51 -2.41
CA LYS A 23 -3.10 -7.64 -2.16
C LYS A 23 -3.53 -6.24 -1.72
N VAL A 24 -4.52 -5.63 -2.38
CA VAL A 24 -5.06 -4.32 -2.00
C VAL A 24 -5.67 -4.37 -0.60
N GLU A 25 -6.48 -5.38 -0.31
CA GLU A 25 -7.07 -5.58 1.02
C GLU A 25 -6.00 -5.75 2.11
N ASN A 26 -4.98 -6.56 1.85
CA ASN A 26 -3.88 -6.76 2.79
C ASN A 26 -3.09 -5.47 3.02
N ASN A 27 -2.83 -4.69 1.98
CA ASN A 27 -2.18 -3.39 2.11
C ASN A 27 -3.05 -2.44 2.96
N ALA A 28 -4.35 -2.36 2.71
CA ALA A 28 -5.26 -1.53 3.50
C ALA A 28 -5.30 -1.96 4.98
N LYS A 29 -5.34 -3.27 5.25
CA LYS A 29 -5.27 -3.81 6.62
C LYS A 29 -3.96 -3.44 7.31
N ALA A 30 -2.82 -3.57 6.62
CA ALA A 30 -1.52 -3.22 7.16
C ALA A 30 -1.39 -1.71 7.44
N ILE A 31 -1.86 -0.86 6.52
CA ILE A 31 -1.91 0.60 6.73
C ILE A 31 -2.73 0.92 7.98
N ASN A 32 -3.91 0.33 8.13
CA ASN A 32 -4.75 0.55 9.30
C ASN A 32 -4.06 0.10 10.60
N MET A 33 -3.40 -1.06 10.60
CA MET A 33 -2.62 -1.53 11.75
C MET A 33 -1.48 -0.57 12.12
N LEU A 34 -0.76 -0.06 11.13
CA LEU A 34 0.32 0.91 11.36
C LEU A 34 -0.23 2.20 11.98
N TYR A 35 -1.32 2.76 11.44
CA TYR A 35 -1.93 3.96 12.02
C TYR A 35 -2.38 3.78 13.47
N CYS A 36 -2.83 2.58 13.87
CA CYS A 36 -3.19 2.29 15.24
C CYS A 36 -1.98 2.13 16.19
N ALA A 37 -0.82 1.74 15.67
CA ALA A 37 0.35 1.39 16.47
C ALA A 37 1.30 2.57 16.73
N VAL A 38 1.28 3.60 15.88
CA VAL A 38 2.23 4.72 15.93
C VAL A 38 1.75 5.86 16.83
N ASN A 39 2.70 6.63 17.36
CA ASN A 39 2.41 7.87 18.08
C ASN A 39 2.06 9.02 17.11
N PRO A 40 1.55 10.17 17.59
CA PRO A 40 1.16 11.29 16.74
C PRO A 40 2.28 11.89 15.87
N ASP A 41 3.53 11.87 16.34
CA ASP A 41 4.67 12.41 15.58
C ASP A 41 5.04 11.48 14.42
N ASP A 42 5.06 10.18 14.67
CA ASP A 42 5.31 9.15 13.65
C ASP A 42 4.14 9.07 12.65
N TYR A 43 2.90 9.24 13.12
CA TYR A 43 1.73 9.39 12.25
C TYR A 43 1.93 10.50 11.22
N ARG A 44 2.42 11.68 11.63
CA ARG A 44 2.68 12.81 10.72
C ARG A 44 3.74 12.49 9.67
N LYS A 45 4.73 11.63 9.98
CA LYS A 45 5.78 11.22 9.01
C LYS A 45 5.22 10.31 7.91
N ILE A 46 4.30 9.43 8.28
CA ILE A 46 3.78 8.37 7.39
C ILE A 46 2.43 8.70 6.73
N SER A 47 1.76 9.78 7.15
CA SER A 47 0.41 10.14 6.67
C SER A 47 0.31 10.40 5.15
N CYS A 48 1.41 10.78 4.50
CA CYS A 48 1.46 10.99 3.05
C CYS A 48 1.83 9.72 2.26
N CYS A 49 2.11 8.59 2.92
CA CYS A 49 2.46 7.34 2.23
C CYS A 49 1.20 6.65 1.68
N SER A 50 1.35 5.97 0.54
CA SER A 50 0.23 5.29 -0.14
C SER A 50 0.23 3.78 0.12
N THR A 51 1.36 3.22 0.57
CA THR A 51 1.49 1.79 0.85
C THR A 51 2.01 1.54 2.26
N ALA A 52 1.61 0.40 2.85
CA ALA A 52 2.12 0.00 4.16
C ALA A 52 3.65 -0.15 4.17
N LYS A 53 4.23 -0.55 3.03
CA LYS A 53 5.67 -0.64 2.86
C LYS A 53 6.34 0.74 2.98
N GLU A 54 5.87 1.74 2.23
CA GLU A 54 6.41 3.11 2.33
C GLU A 54 6.25 3.69 3.74
N MET A 55 5.16 3.35 4.44
CA MET A 55 4.99 3.76 5.83
C MET A 55 6.07 3.12 6.72
N TRP A 56 6.31 1.82 6.57
CA TRP A 56 7.34 1.09 7.33
C TRP A 56 8.75 1.61 7.04
N ASP A 57 9.10 1.76 5.75
CA ASP A 57 10.42 2.24 5.31
C ASP A 57 10.74 3.66 5.84
N LYS A 58 9.74 4.45 6.24
CA LYS A 58 9.91 5.77 6.87
C LYS A 58 9.98 5.74 8.41
N LEU A 59 9.54 4.65 9.01
CA LEU A 59 9.59 4.46 10.47
C LEU A 59 10.91 3.83 10.92
N GLU A 60 11.56 3.05 10.05
CA GLU A 60 12.95 2.61 10.21
C GLU A 60 13.95 3.77 10.10
#